data_AF-A0A1I7UGB7-F1
#
_entry.id   AF-A0A1I7UGB7-F1
#
_cell.length_a   1.000
_cell.length_b   1.000
_cell.length_c   1.000
_cell.angle_alpha   90.00
_cell.angle_beta   90.00
_cell.angle_gamma   90.00
#
_symmetry.space_group_name_H-M   'P 1'
#
loop_
_entity.id
_entity.type
_entity.pdbx_description
1 polymer ?
#
loop_
_entity_poly.entity_id
_entity_poly.type
_entity_poly.pdbx_seq_one_letter_code
_entity_poly.pdbx_strand_id
1 'polypeptide(L)'
;MSESKSVPPELIAKLQKFDQIISKLEDAVEEIDVGVDKHFERTAHEMALVDSMSMFLMDTLLWTVQATKGGGADKNEELLIDMARTKRITNDMKEINLRQDAPRINKTAASNFVRNALWEAKDQGGDEKEAEKSKKPESS
;
A
#
# COMPACT_ATOMS: atom_id res chain seq x y z
N MET A 1 26.16 -41.32 36.03
CA MET A 1 26.77 -40.80 34.79
C MET A 1 26.09 -39.49 34.49
N SER A 2 26.75 -38.37 34.78
CA SER A 2 26.22 -37.04 34.49
C SER A 2 26.31 -36.82 32.99
N GLU A 3 25.18 -36.90 32.29
CA GLU A 3 25.04 -36.37 30.94
C GLU A 3 25.55 -34.93 30.97
N SER A 4 26.68 -34.70 30.29
CA SER A 4 27.22 -33.37 30.07
C SER A 4 26.11 -32.55 29.39
N LYS A 5 25.57 -31.55 30.10
CA LYS A 5 24.58 -30.58 29.63
C LYS A 5 25.15 -29.74 28.49
N SER A 6 25.41 -30.36 27.34
CA SER A 6 25.84 -29.67 26.14
C SER A 6 24.63 -29.06 25.44
N VAL A 7 24.84 -27.90 24.82
CA VAL A 7 23.78 -27.24 24.04
C VAL A 7 23.43 -28.14 22.84
N PRO A 8 22.13 -28.41 22.58
CA PRO A 8 21.74 -29.26 21.46
C PRO A 8 22.29 -28.74 20.12
N PRO A 9 22.81 -29.62 19.25
CA PRO A 9 23.43 -29.20 17.98
C PRO A 9 22.46 -28.47 17.04
N GLU A 10 21.17 -28.81 17.10
CA GLU A 10 20.12 -28.10 16.37
C GLU A 10 20.02 -26.61 16.78
N LEU A 11 20.14 -26.34 18.09
CA LEU A 11 20.08 -24.98 18.61
C LEU A 11 21.32 -24.19 18.19
N ILE A 12 22.49 -24.83 18.21
CA ILE A 12 23.74 -24.23 17.70
C ILE A 12 23.59 -23.84 16.23
N ALA A 13 23.04 -24.73 15.38
CA ALA A 13 22.81 -24.42 13.97
C ALA A 13 21.82 -23.27 13.76
N LYS A 14 20.75 -23.18 14.57
CA LYS A 14 19.80 -22.05 14.53
C LYS A 14 20.47 -20.74 14.91
N LEU A 15 21.31 -20.74 15.95
CA LEU A 15 22.06 -19.56 16.38
C LEU A 15 23.08 -19.11 15.32
N GLN A 16 23.80 -20.04 14.70
CA GLN A 16 24.71 -19.73 13.59
C GLN A 16 23.97 -19.12 12.39
N LYS A 17 22.79 -19.65 12.05
CA LYS A 17 21.97 -19.09 10.97
C LYS A 17 21.45 -17.70 11.33
N PHE A 18 21.05 -17.48 12.58
CA PHE A 18 20.58 -16.18 13.07
C PHE A 18 21.69 -15.13 12.99
N ASP A 19 22.90 -15.46 13.44
CA ASP A 19 24.09 -14.62 13.34
C ASP A 19 24.38 -14.21 11.89
N GLN A 20 24.40 -15.18 10.97
CA GLN A 20 24.58 -14.90 9.53
C GLN A 20 23.51 -13.97 8.94
N ILE A 21 22.27 -14.04 9.42
CA ILE A 21 21.18 -13.17 8.96
C ILE A 21 21.36 -11.76 9.53
N ILE A 22 21.78 -11.63 10.79
CA ILE A 22 22.07 -10.32 11.39
C ILE A 22 23.22 -9.64 10.67
N SER A 23 24.32 -10.34 10.39
CA SER A 23 25.45 -9.73 9.65
C SER A 23 25.02 -9.24 8.27
N LYS A 24 24.22 -10.02 7.53
CA LYS A 24 23.68 -9.58 6.24
C LYS A 24 22.75 -8.38 6.36
N LEU A 25 22.00 -8.30 7.46
CA LEU A 25 21.13 -7.16 7.71
C LEU A 25 21.95 -5.90 8.03
N GLU A 26 23.02 -6.04 8.81
CA GLU A 26 23.97 -4.97 9.11
C GLU A 26 24.57 -4.41 7.81
N ASP A 27 25.08 -5.29 6.93
CA ASP A 27 25.58 -4.92 5.60
C ASP A 27 24.52 -4.15 4.79
N ALA A 28 23.27 -4.63 4.78
CA ALA A 28 22.19 -4.01 4.02
C ALA A 28 21.74 -2.64 4.59
N VAL A 29 21.84 -2.45 5.91
CA VAL A 29 21.51 -1.17 6.56
C VAL A 29 22.57 -0.13 6.24
N GLU A 30 23.86 -0.50 6.16
CA GLU A 30 24.93 0.41 5.73
C GLU A 30 24.69 0.93 4.30
N GLU A 31 24.14 0.12 3.39
CA GLU A 31 23.79 0.57 2.03
C GLU A 31 22.63 1.59 2.00
N ILE A 32 21.73 1.54 2.99
CA ILE A 32 20.59 2.46 3.10
C ILE A 32 21.02 3.83 3.63
N ASP A 33 22.11 3.90 4.41
CA ASP A 33 22.70 5.14 4.92
C ASP A 33 23.43 5.92 3.82
N VAL A 34 22.65 6.43 2.87
CA VAL A 34 23.13 7.27 1.76
C VAL A 34 23.54 8.68 2.22
N GLY A 35 23.43 8.99 3.52
CA GLY A 35 23.60 10.33 4.08
C GLY A 35 22.36 11.22 3.95
N VAL A 36 22.23 12.16 4.90
CA VAL A 36 21.09 13.08 5.02
C VAL A 36 20.88 13.90 3.74
N ASP A 37 21.96 14.38 3.12
CA ASP A 37 21.89 15.24 1.95
C ASP A 37 21.28 14.51 0.73
N LYS A 38 21.74 13.29 0.44
CA LYS A 38 21.19 12.47 -0.67
C LYS A 38 19.73 12.09 -0.43
N HIS A 39 19.29 12.01 0.83
CA HIS A 39 17.90 11.77 1.12
C HIS A 39 17.00 12.94 0.69
N PHE A 40 17.46 14.18 0.84
CA PHE A 40 16.71 15.36 0.40
C PHE A 40 16.81 15.66 -1.10
N GLU A 41 17.67 14.97 -1.84
CA GLU A 41 17.73 15.03 -3.31
C GLU A 41 16.63 14.20 -4.00
N ARG A 42 15.97 13.30 -3.26
CA ARG A 42 14.89 12.44 -3.76
C ARG A 42 13.61 13.22 -4.04
N THR A 43 12.74 12.66 -4.89
CA THR A 43 11.37 13.16 -5.00
C THR A 43 10.61 12.96 -3.67
N ALA A 44 9.61 13.80 -3.39
CA ALA A 44 8.78 13.67 -2.18
C ALA A 44 8.17 12.27 -2.01
N HIS A 45 7.88 11.59 -3.13
CA HIS A 45 7.36 10.24 -3.16
C HIS A 45 8.41 9.20 -2.74
N GLU A 46 9.62 9.29 -3.30
CA GLU A 46 10.74 8.40 -2.95
C GLU A 46 11.19 8.59 -1.50
N MET A 47 11.20 9.83 -1.00
CA MET A 47 11.46 10.12 0.41
C MET A 47 10.45 9.38 1.30
N ALA A 48 9.15 9.55 1.04
CA ALA A 48 8.09 8.91 1.82
C ALA A 48 8.18 7.37 1.77
N LEU A 49 8.59 6.80 0.64
CA LEU A 49 8.80 5.36 0.50
C LEU A 49 9.99 4.90 1.37
N VAL A 50 11.12 5.59 1.32
CA VAL A 50 12.30 5.27 2.14
C VAL A 50 11.98 5.42 3.63
N ASP A 51 11.30 6.49 4.03
CA ASP A 51 10.96 6.76 5.43
C ASP A 51 9.98 5.72 5.98
N SER A 52 8.93 5.39 5.22
CA SER A 52 7.95 4.39 5.64
C SER A 52 8.57 3.00 5.79
N MET A 53 9.47 2.62 4.88
CA MET A 53 10.18 1.34 4.98
C MET A 53 11.21 1.33 6.12
N SER A 54 11.87 2.46 6.38
CA SER A 54 12.81 2.61 7.51
C SER A 54 12.09 2.49 8.85
N MET A 55 10.91 3.12 9.00
CA MET A 55 10.06 2.96 10.17
C MET A 55 9.65 1.49 10.38
N PHE A 56 9.19 0.82 9.32
CA PHE A 56 8.82 -0.59 9.37
C PHE A 56 9.97 -1.50 9.79
N LEU A 57 11.18 -1.24 9.28
CA LEU A 57 12.38 -1.97 9.65
C LEU A 57 12.68 -1.81 11.15
N MET A 58 12.69 -0.58 11.65
CA MET A 58 12.98 -0.30 13.06
C MET A 58 11.96 -0.95 14.01
N ASP A 59 10.67 -0.82 13.73
CA ASP A 59 9.61 -1.43 14.53
C ASP A 59 9.76 -2.96 14.60
N THR A 60 10.04 -3.59 13.46
CA THR A 60 10.18 -5.05 13.37
C THR A 60 11.43 -5.54 14.09
N LEU A 61 12.54 -4.80 14.03
CA LEU A 61 13.75 -5.12 14.76
C LEU A 61 13.56 -5.00 16.27
N LEU A 62 12.91 -3.92 16.72
CA LEU A 62 12.58 -3.72 18.12
C LEU A 62 11.69 -4.84 18.65
N TRP A 63 10.68 -5.24 17.87
CA TRP A 63 9.84 -6.40 18.19
C TRP A 63 10.65 -7.69 18.29
N THR A 64 11.54 -7.95 17.32
CA THR A 64 12.38 -9.16 17.28
C THR A 64 13.29 -9.24 18.52
N VAL A 65 13.89 -8.13 18.92
CA VAL A 65 14.70 -8.04 20.15
C VAL A 65 13.88 -8.30 21.40
N GLN A 66 12.62 -7.86 21.45
CA GLN A 66 11.74 -8.20 22.58
C GLN A 66 11.34 -9.67 22.58
N ALA A 67 11.12 -10.26 21.40
CA ALA A 67 10.82 -11.68 21.25
C ALA A 67 11.95 -12.57 21.78
N THR A 68 13.22 -12.22 21.51
CA THR A 68 14.37 -12.99 22.01
C THR A 68 14.56 -12.95 23.52
N LYS A 69 14.05 -11.90 24.19
CA LYS A 69 14.05 -11.78 25.67
C LYS A 69 12.90 -12.56 26.33
N GLY A 70 12.12 -13.33 25.58
CA GLY A 70 10.90 -13.97 26.07
C GLY A 70 9.73 -12.99 26.25
N GLY A 71 9.80 -11.83 25.60
CA GLY A 71 8.73 -10.86 25.49
C GLY A 71 7.91 -11.01 24.21
N GLY A 72 6.82 -10.25 24.10
CA GLY A 72 6.06 -10.06 22.87
C GLY A 72 5.78 -8.57 22.67
N ALA A 73 5.12 -8.22 21.56
CA ALA A 73 4.71 -6.82 21.29
C ALA A 73 3.80 -6.28 22.41
N ASP A 74 3.01 -7.16 23.03
CA ASP A 74 2.14 -6.90 24.17
C ASP A 74 2.86 -6.39 25.42
N LYS A 75 4.18 -6.57 25.52
CA LYS A 75 4.99 -6.08 26.65
C LYS A 75 5.54 -4.68 26.43
N ASN A 76 5.25 -4.04 25.30
CA ASN A 76 5.68 -2.67 25.01
C ASN A 76 4.54 -1.91 24.30
N GLU A 77 3.82 -1.08 25.05
CA GLU A 77 2.69 -0.28 24.55
C GLU A 77 3.14 0.73 23.49
N GLU A 78 4.30 1.36 23.66
CA GLU A 78 4.86 2.31 22.69
C GLU A 78 5.13 1.63 21.35
N LEU A 79 5.72 0.43 21.39
CA LEU A 79 5.95 -0.38 20.18
C LEU A 79 4.64 -0.75 19.47
N LEU A 80 3.57 -1.05 20.22
CA LEU A 80 2.27 -1.34 19.61
C LEU A 80 1.68 -0.12 18.90
N ILE A 81 1.84 1.07 19.50
CA ILE A 81 1.40 2.33 18.91
C ILE A 81 2.19 2.61 17.62
N ASP A 82 3.51 2.47 17.66
CA ASP A 82 4.37 2.70 16.50
C ASP A 82 4.08 1.70 15.38
N MET A 83 3.95 0.41 15.69
CA MET A 83 3.56 -0.60 14.70
C MET A 83 2.20 -0.30 14.05
N ALA A 84 1.22 0.16 14.83
CA ALA A 84 -0.09 0.54 14.29
C ALA A 84 0.01 1.77 13.38
N ARG A 85 0.81 2.76 13.76
CA ARG A 85 1.11 3.96 12.96
C ARG A 85 1.81 3.59 11.65
N THR A 86 2.87 2.80 11.72
CA THR A 86 3.63 2.34 10.56
C THR A 86 2.76 1.52 9.60
N LYS A 87 1.89 0.67 10.12
CA LYS A 87 0.90 -0.07 9.30
C LYS A 87 -0.02 0.87 8.54
N ARG A 88 -0.52 1.93 9.19
CA ARG A 88 -1.36 2.96 8.53
C ARG A 88 -0.59 3.66 7.41
N ILE A 89 0.60 4.17 7.70
CA ILE A 89 1.45 4.89 6.73
C ILE A 89 1.77 4.00 5.52
N THR A 90 2.14 2.74 5.77
CA THR A 90 2.48 1.78 4.69
C THR A 90 1.26 1.46 3.82
N ASN A 91 0.07 1.37 4.40
CA ASN A 91 -1.17 1.18 3.64
C ASN A 91 -1.51 2.40 2.79
N ASP A 92 -1.41 3.61 3.37
CA ASP A 92 -1.60 4.87 2.65
C ASP A 92 -0.62 4.95 1.45
N MET A 93 0.64 4.56 1.65
CA MET A 93 1.67 4.52 0.61
C MET A 93 1.33 3.53 -0.51
N LYS A 94 0.84 2.33 -0.17
CA LYS A 94 0.37 1.35 -1.16
C LYS A 94 -0.78 1.89 -2.00
N GLU A 95 -1.73 2.59 -1.39
CA GLU A 95 -2.83 3.22 -2.12
C GLU A 95 -2.33 4.32 -3.06
N ILE A 96 -1.37 5.15 -2.62
CA ILE A 96 -0.77 6.19 -3.45
C ILE A 96 -0.07 5.58 -4.66
N ASN A 97 0.72 4.52 -4.47
CA ASN A 97 1.38 3.79 -5.55
C ASN A 97 0.37 3.23 -6.55
N LEU A 98 -0.67 2.55 -6.05
CA LEU A 98 -1.73 2.00 -6.89
C LEU A 98 -2.45 3.07 -7.72
N ARG A 99 -2.65 4.27 -7.16
CA ARG A 99 -3.26 5.41 -7.87
C ARG A 99 -2.35 6.00 -8.95
N GLN A 100 -1.04 5.90 -8.80
CA GLN A 100 -0.10 6.35 -9.84
C GLN A 100 -0.20 5.46 -11.09
N ASP A 101 -0.36 4.15 -10.88
CA ASP A 101 -0.47 3.15 -11.95
C ASP A 101 -1.89 3.00 -12.50
N ALA A 102 -2.89 3.62 -11.86
CA ALA A 102 -4.29 3.53 -12.26
C ALA A 102 -4.54 4.17 -13.64
N PRO A 103 -5.31 3.52 -14.53
CA PRO A 103 -5.72 4.11 -15.80
C PRO A 103 -6.41 5.46 -15.59
N ARG A 104 -5.85 6.53 -16.17
CA ARG A 104 -6.44 7.87 -16.06
C ARG A 104 -7.59 8.00 -17.06
N ILE A 105 -8.80 8.24 -16.56
CA ILE A 105 -9.95 8.55 -17.44
C ILE A 105 -9.69 9.91 -18.12
N ASN A 106 -9.82 9.94 -19.45
CA ASN A 106 -9.78 11.19 -20.20
C ASN A 106 -11.02 12.02 -19.86
N LYS A 107 -10.83 13.05 -19.01
CA LYS A 107 -11.91 13.91 -18.51
C LYS A 107 -12.73 14.55 -19.63
N THR A 108 -12.08 14.91 -20.74
CA THR A 108 -12.72 15.51 -21.92
C THR A 108 -13.60 14.50 -22.66
N ALA A 109 -13.12 13.26 -22.83
CA ALA A 109 -13.94 12.20 -23.42
C ALA A 109 -15.15 11.88 -22.53
N ALA A 110 -14.94 11.76 -21.21
CA ALA A 110 -16.01 11.53 -20.25
C ALA A 110 -17.06 12.65 -20.25
N SER A 111 -16.64 13.92 -20.30
CA SER A 111 -17.57 15.06 -20.39
C SER A 111 -18.36 15.04 -21.68
N ASN A 112 -17.75 14.66 -22.79
CA ASN A 112 -18.42 14.55 -24.08
C ASN A 112 -19.44 13.40 -24.08
N PHE A 113 -19.11 12.24 -23.50
CA PHE A 113 -20.07 11.14 -23.35
C PHE A 113 -21.29 11.55 -22.51
N VAL A 114 -21.07 12.23 -21.37
CA VAL A 114 -22.16 12.73 -20.53
C VAL A 114 -23.02 13.74 -21.30
N ARG A 115 -22.39 14.70 -21.99
CA ARG A 115 -23.12 15.72 -22.77
C ARG A 115 -23.93 15.10 -23.91
N ASN A 116 -23.37 14.13 -24.63
CA ASN A 116 -24.04 13.46 -25.73
C ASN A 116 -25.20 12.60 -25.22
N ALA A 117 -25.02 11.85 -24.12
CA ALA A 117 -26.10 11.06 -23.51
C ALA A 117 -27.27 11.94 -23.02
N LEU A 118 -26.98 13.11 -22.45
CA LEU A 118 -27.99 14.11 -22.05
C LEU A 118 -28.74 14.70 -23.25
N TRP A 119 -28.09 14.80 -24.41
CA TRP A 119 -28.70 15.32 -25.63
C TRP A 119 -29.56 14.24 -26.33
N GLU A 120 -29.05 13.02 -26.46
CA GLU A 120 -29.79 11.87 -27.04
C GLU A 120 -31.05 11.53 -26.23
N ALA A 121 -31.03 11.67 -24.90
CA ALA A 121 -32.22 11.48 -24.06
C ALA A 121 -33.32 12.52 -24.31
N LYS A 122 -32.97 13.70 -24.82
CA LYS A 122 -33.92 14.76 -25.15
C LYS A 122 -34.57 14.52 -26.52
N ASP A 123 -33.82 13.98 -27.46
CA ASP A 123 -34.30 13.64 -28.81
C ASP A 123 -35.19 12.38 -28.80
N GLN A 124 -35.02 11.44 -27.87
CA GLN A 124 -35.90 10.26 -27.73
C GLN A 124 -37.22 10.51 -26.97
N GLY A 125 -37.38 11.68 -26.31
CA GLY A 125 -38.60 12.05 -25.58
C GLY A 125 -39.55 12.99 -26.34
N GLY A 126 -39.15 13.47 -27.52
CA GLY A 126 -39.87 14.49 -28.29
C GLY A 126 -40.76 13.98 -29.41
N ASP A 127 -40.42 12.85 -30.05
CA ASP A 127 -40.99 12.47 -31.35
C ASP A 127 -41.99 11.30 -31.33
N GLU A 128 -42.44 10.84 -30.15
CA GLU A 128 -43.50 9.80 -30.08
C GLU A 128 -44.94 10.34 -30.14
N LYS A 129 -45.16 11.67 -30.28
CA LYS A 129 -46.51 12.26 -30.23
C LYS A 129 -47.08 12.84 -31.52
N GLU A 130 -46.39 12.75 -32.67
CA GLU A 130 -46.88 13.37 -33.91
C GLU A 130 -47.35 12.40 -35.02
N ALA A 131 -47.38 11.09 -34.76
CA ALA A 131 -47.82 10.11 -35.77
C ALA A 131 -49.33 9.78 -35.78
N GLU A 132 -50.15 10.39 -34.91
CA GLU A 132 -51.56 10.02 -34.74
C GLU A 132 -52.53 11.19 -34.99
N LYS A 133 -52.46 11.84 -36.15
CA LYS A 133 -53.52 12.80 -36.57
C LYS A 133 -53.84 12.85 -38.07
N SER A 134 -53.50 11.80 -38.81
CA SER A 134 -53.79 11.67 -40.25
C SER A 134 -54.64 10.42 -40.54
N LYS A 135 -55.86 10.36 -40.00
CA LYS A 135 -56.96 9.55 -40.57
C LYS A 135 -58.26 10.35 -40.58
N LYS A 136 -58.55 10.94 -41.74
CA LYS A 136 -59.85 11.52 -42.11
C LYS A 136 -60.80 10.37 -42.49
N PRO A 137 -62.03 10.27 -41.96
CA PRO A 137 -63.03 9.40 -42.57
C PRO A 137 -63.85 10.17 -43.62
N GLU A 138 -63.94 9.59 -44.81
CA GLU A 138 -64.99 9.87 -45.80
C GLU A 138 -66.30 9.20 -45.37
N SER A 139 -67.44 9.89 -45.52
CA SER A 139 -68.78 9.32 -45.76
C SER A 139 -69.68 10.47 -46.22
N SER A 140 -70.04 10.51 -47.51
CA SER A 140 -71.33 10.07 -48.09
C SER A 140 -72.48 11.02 -47.80
#